data_AF-A0A0G0XGI4-F1
#
_entry.id   AF-A0A0G0XGI4-F1
#
_cell.length_a   1.000
_cell.length_b   1.000
_cell.length_c   1.000
_cell.angle_alpha   90.00
_cell.angle_beta   90.00
_cell.angle_gamma   90.00
#
_symmetry.space_group_name_H-M   'P 1'
#
loop_
_entity.id
_entity.type
_entity.pdbx_description
1 polymer ?
#
loop_
_entity_poly.entity_id
_entity_poly.type
_entity_poly.pdbx_seq_one_letter_code
_entity_poly.pdbx_strand_id
1 'polypeptide(L)'
;MHTGERRDRLVKYESWFFTDAHKPILQAWVDGKRSTEEMAQSLGKTPLRTHQLRSEITSVMDVGIGKDHVAKAVVYAVVHHLVNFDVIDQIRRKRSFADRETNILTLMAMGLDNQQIAVHLSIKPDYVKAGKRDILDNLGVSSPYTALAWGIRRSIQRLQRQSD
;
A
#
# COMPACT_ATOMS: atom_id res chain seq x y z
N MET A 1 18.99 -29.91 -5.57
CA MET A 1 19.17 -28.88 -6.61
C MET A 1 17.80 -28.31 -6.96
N HIS A 2 17.43 -27.10 -6.48
CA HIS A 2 16.30 -26.28 -7.00
C HIS A 2 16.16 -24.92 -6.24
N THR A 3 17.19 -24.46 -5.53
CA THR A 3 17.17 -23.22 -4.75
C THR A 3 17.86 -22.04 -5.44
N GLY A 4 18.65 -22.29 -6.50
CA GLY A 4 19.35 -21.26 -7.27
C GLY A 4 18.43 -20.46 -8.20
N GLU A 5 17.54 -21.11 -8.94
CA GLU A 5 16.67 -20.41 -9.91
C GLU A 5 15.66 -19.45 -9.29
N ARG A 6 15.22 -19.69 -8.05
CA ARG A 6 14.29 -18.78 -7.35
C ARG A 6 14.96 -17.48 -6.90
N ARG A 7 16.23 -17.54 -6.49
CA ARG A 7 17.01 -16.36 -6.11
C ARG A 7 17.42 -15.54 -7.33
N ASP A 8 17.80 -16.19 -8.43
CA ASP A 8 18.15 -15.49 -9.67
C ASP A 8 16.93 -14.87 -10.37
N ARG A 9 15.74 -15.44 -10.21
CA ARG A 9 14.50 -14.78 -10.64
C ARG A 9 14.23 -13.51 -9.83
N LEU A 10 14.33 -13.56 -8.50
CA LEU A 10 14.06 -12.42 -7.62
C LEU A 10 14.94 -11.18 -7.94
N VAL A 11 16.22 -11.38 -8.27
CA VAL A 11 17.15 -10.28 -8.60
C VAL A 11 16.90 -9.70 -10.01
N LYS A 12 16.28 -10.47 -10.92
CA LYS A 12 15.93 -9.99 -12.28
C LYS A 12 14.61 -9.20 -12.35
N TYR A 13 13.79 -9.21 -11.28
CA TYR A 13 12.46 -8.57 -11.27
C TYR A 13 12.43 -7.14 -10.69
N GLU A 14 13.51 -6.68 -10.05
CA GLU A 14 13.52 -5.40 -9.29
C GLU A 14 13.28 -4.15 -10.15
N SER A 15 13.29 -4.26 -11.49
CA SER A 15 13.06 -3.15 -12.42
C SER A 15 11.84 -3.29 -13.34
N TRP A 16 11.02 -4.36 -13.25
CA TRP A 16 10.02 -4.67 -14.28
C TRP A 16 8.57 -4.91 -13.83
N PHE A 17 8.23 -4.74 -12.54
CA PHE A 17 6.82 -4.91 -12.14
C PHE A 17 5.89 -3.89 -12.79
N PHE A 18 6.34 -2.64 -12.94
CA PHE A 18 5.50 -1.53 -13.39
C PHE A 18 6.20 -0.68 -14.45
N THR A 19 5.56 -0.56 -15.61
CA THR A 19 5.89 0.45 -16.61
C THR A 19 5.38 1.85 -16.21
N ASP A 20 5.85 2.90 -16.90
CA ASP A 20 5.36 4.28 -16.70
C ASP A 20 3.84 4.43 -16.84
N ALA A 21 3.20 3.56 -17.62
CA ALA A 21 1.74 3.54 -17.76
C ALA A 21 1.00 3.21 -16.45
N HIS A 22 1.65 2.54 -15.50
CA HIS A 22 1.07 2.13 -14.22
C HIS A 22 1.22 3.18 -13.12
N LYS A 23 2.25 4.04 -13.20
CA LYS A 23 2.54 5.06 -12.18
C LYS A 23 1.32 5.92 -11.81
N PRO A 24 0.47 6.36 -12.76
CA PRO A 24 -0.71 7.15 -12.41
C PRO A 24 -1.76 6.36 -11.61
N ILE A 25 -1.88 5.03 -11.81
CA ILE A 25 -2.79 4.18 -11.02
C ILE A 25 -2.26 4.01 -9.59
N LEU A 26 -0.95 3.78 -9.46
CA LEU A 26 -0.28 3.70 -8.16
C LEU A 26 -0.45 5.03 -7.40
N GLN A 27 -0.25 6.16 -8.07
CA GLN A 27 -0.48 7.49 -7.51
C GLN A 27 -1.93 7.67 -7.06
N ALA A 28 -2.90 7.28 -7.90
CA ALA A 28 -4.31 7.44 -7.57
C ALA A 28 -4.72 6.64 -6.31
N TRP A 29 -4.14 5.46 -6.07
CA TRP A 29 -4.34 4.73 -4.81
C TRP A 29 -3.77 5.48 -3.60
N VAL A 30 -2.57 6.06 -3.74
CA VAL A 30 -1.92 6.87 -2.70
C VAL A 30 -2.73 8.13 -2.40
N ASP A 31 -3.26 8.79 -3.43
CA ASP A 31 -4.12 9.98 -3.33
C ASP A 31 -5.53 9.66 -2.81
N GLY A 32 -5.82 8.39 -2.57
CA GLY A 32 -7.03 7.93 -1.92
C GLY A 32 -8.24 7.78 -2.84
N LYS A 33 -8.04 7.71 -4.16
CA LYS A 33 -9.07 7.29 -5.10
C LYS A 33 -9.36 5.80 -4.86
N ARG A 34 -10.63 5.43 -4.73
CA ARG A 34 -11.03 4.07 -4.31
C ARG A 34 -11.66 3.31 -5.46
N SER A 35 -12.56 3.96 -6.19
CA SER A 35 -13.28 3.33 -7.30
C SER A 35 -12.52 3.47 -8.62
N THR A 36 -12.88 2.60 -9.58
CA THR A 36 -12.35 2.67 -10.94
C THR A 36 -12.79 3.98 -11.62
N GLU A 37 -13.99 4.45 -11.29
CA GLU A 37 -14.60 5.67 -11.81
C GLU A 37 -13.88 6.92 -11.32
N GLU A 38 -13.60 7.02 -10.02
CA GLU A 38 -12.84 8.12 -9.43
C GLU A 38 -11.43 8.20 -10.04
N MET A 39 -10.79 7.06 -10.23
CA MET A 39 -9.48 6.98 -10.88
C MET A 39 -9.57 7.41 -12.33
N ALA A 40 -10.49 6.84 -13.10
CA ALA A 40 -10.70 7.17 -14.51
C ALA A 40 -10.89 8.68 -14.71
N GLN A 41 -11.75 9.30 -13.89
CA GLN A 41 -11.96 10.74 -13.90
C GLN A 41 -10.68 11.52 -13.58
N SER A 42 -9.94 11.15 -12.53
CA SER A 42 -8.72 11.85 -12.15
C SER A 42 -7.57 11.69 -13.15
N LEU A 43 -7.55 10.58 -13.89
CA LEU A 43 -6.47 10.23 -14.82
C LEU A 43 -6.77 10.64 -16.27
N GLY A 44 -7.97 11.17 -16.56
CA GLY A 44 -8.42 11.42 -17.93
C GLY A 44 -8.46 10.15 -18.78
N LYS A 45 -8.83 9.01 -18.18
CA LYS A 45 -8.92 7.70 -18.85
C LYS A 45 -10.33 7.15 -18.81
N THR A 46 -10.60 6.15 -19.65
CA THR A 46 -11.87 5.41 -19.54
C THR A 46 -11.86 4.48 -18.32
N PRO A 47 -13.02 4.15 -17.73
CA PRO A 47 -13.12 3.14 -16.67
C PRO A 47 -12.54 1.79 -17.10
N LEU A 48 -12.77 1.38 -18.34
CA LEU A 48 -12.23 0.12 -18.89
C LEU A 48 -10.70 0.10 -18.87
N ARG A 49 -10.04 1.17 -19.38
CA ARG A 49 -8.57 1.21 -19.38
C ARG A 49 -8.00 1.27 -17.97
N THR A 50 -8.68 1.98 -17.07
CA THR A 50 -8.33 2.05 -15.65
C THR A 50 -8.42 0.68 -14.99
N HIS A 51 -9.50 -0.06 -15.24
CA HIS A 51 -9.66 -1.44 -14.77
C HIS A 51 -8.55 -2.35 -15.30
N GLN A 52 -8.24 -2.29 -16.60
CA GLN A 52 -7.15 -3.08 -17.20
C GLN A 52 -5.82 -2.84 -16.50
N LEU A 53 -5.41 -1.58 -16.34
CA LEU A 53 -4.15 -1.23 -15.68
C LEU A 53 -4.13 -1.70 -14.20
N ARG A 54 -5.26 -1.62 -13.50
CA ARG A 54 -5.37 -2.15 -12.13
C ARG A 54 -5.17 -3.67 -12.12
N SER A 55 -5.82 -4.39 -13.04
CA SER A 55 -5.67 -5.83 -13.16
C SER A 55 -4.24 -6.24 -13.48
N GLU A 56 -3.60 -5.57 -14.45
CA GLU A 56 -2.17 -5.73 -14.79
C GLU A 56 -1.30 -5.63 -13.52
N ILE A 57 -1.48 -4.57 -12.72
CA ILE A 57 -0.75 -4.39 -11.44
C ILE A 57 -1.03 -5.50 -10.44
N THR A 58 -2.30 -5.82 -10.19
CA THR A 58 -2.65 -6.79 -9.15
C THR A 58 -2.28 -8.23 -9.52
N SER A 59 -2.19 -8.54 -10.82
CA SER A 59 -1.81 -9.87 -11.31
C SER A 59 -0.35 -10.23 -11.01
N VAL A 60 0.52 -9.22 -10.96
CA VAL A 60 1.95 -9.42 -10.66
C VAL A 60 2.26 -9.36 -9.16
N MET A 61 1.27 -8.99 -8.33
CA MET A 61 1.39 -8.86 -6.87
C MET A 61 0.91 -10.11 -6.09
N ASP A 62 0.83 -11.25 -6.76
CA ASP A 62 0.42 -12.54 -6.17
C ASP A 62 1.54 -13.20 -5.34
N VAL A 63 2.79 -12.72 -5.46
CA VAL A 63 3.94 -13.25 -4.72
C VAL A 63 4.03 -12.65 -3.30
N GLY A 64 4.58 -13.40 -2.35
CA GLY A 64 4.89 -12.93 -1.01
C GLY A 64 3.82 -13.23 0.05
N ILE A 65 3.99 -12.65 1.24
CA ILE A 65 3.06 -12.82 2.36
C ILE A 65 1.87 -11.87 2.16
N GLY A 66 0.65 -12.32 2.48
CA GLY A 66 -0.56 -11.49 2.41
C GLY A 66 -1.33 -11.58 1.09
N LYS A 67 -2.63 -11.30 1.14
CA LYS A 67 -3.59 -11.42 0.02
C LYS A 67 -4.09 -10.07 -0.53
N ASP A 68 -3.69 -8.95 0.07
CA ASP A 68 -4.06 -7.62 -0.40
C ASP A 68 -3.05 -7.11 -1.45
N HIS A 69 -3.36 -7.40 -2.72
CA HIS A 69 -2.47 -7.09 -3.85
C HIS A 69 -2.30 -5.58 -4.05
N VAL A 70 -3.31 -4.78 -3.68
CA VAL A 70 -3.22 -3.31 -3.79
C VAL A 70 -2.32 -2.76 -2.69
N ALA A 71 -2.45 -3.26 -1.45
CA ALA A 71 -1.54 -2.89 -0.38
C ALA A 71 -0.08 -3.20 -0.74
N LYS A 72 0.19 -4.39 -1.30
CA LYS A 72 1.52 -4.75 -1.81
C LYS A 72 2.02 -3.79 -2.89
N ALA A 73 1.19 -3.46 -3.87
CA ALA A 73 1.53 -2.53 -4.94
C ALA A 73 1.87 -1.13 -4.40
N VAL A 74 1.10 -0.64 -3.43
CA VAL A 74 1.31 0.66 -2.79
C VAL A 74 2.61 0.67 -1.99
N VAL A 75 2.90 -0.39 -1.23
CA VAL A 75 4.17 -0.51 -0.51
C VAL A 75 5.34 -0.49 -1.47
N TYR A 76 5.28 -1.29 -2.54
CA TYR A 76 6.31 -1.30 -3.59
C TYR A 76 6.50 0.10 -4.18
N ALA A 77 5.42 0.76 -4.57
CA ALA A 77 5.46 2.08 -5.17
C ALA A 77 6.11 3.13 -4.26
N VAL A 78 5.84 3.09 -2.96
CA VAL A 78 6.42 4.02 -1.98
C VAL A 78 7.89 3.71 -1.73
N VAL A 79 8.25 2.44 -1.53
CA VAL A 79 9.65 2.02 -1.27
C VAL A 79 10.55 2.34 -2.47
N HIS A 80 10.05 2.15 -3.69
CA HIS A 80 10.80 2.39 -4.93
C HIS A 80 10.60 3.80 -5.51
N HIS A 81 10.02 4.74 -4.76
CA HIS A 81 9.85 6.13 -5.20
C HIS A 81 9.11 6.29 -6.55
N LEU A 82 8.13 5.42 -6.84
CA LEU A 82 7.35 5.45 -8.08
C LEU A 82 6.16 6.41 -8.04
N VAL A 83 5.92 7.02 -6.87
CA VAL A 83 4.84 7.97 -6.60
C VAL A 83 5.42 9.24 -6.00
N ASN A 84 4.71 10.35 -6.22
CA ASN A 84 4.95 11.60 -5.55
C ASN A 84 4.41 11.54 -4.10
N PHE A 85 5.12 12.16 -3.17
CA PHE A 85 4.80 12.12 -1.74
C PHE A 85 4.14 13.39 -1.20
N ASP A 86 3.87 14.41 -2.00
CA ASP A 86 3.39 15.73 -1.57
C ASP A 86 2.13 15.63 -0.72
N VAL A 87 1.16 14.83 -1.17
CA VAL A 87 -0.10 14.58 -0.44
C VAL A 87 0.17 13.92 0.92
N ILE A 88 1.00 12.87 0.94
CA ILE A 88 1.24 12.12 2.17
C ILE A 88 2.17 12.85 3.15
N ASP A 89 3.13 13.63 2.66
CA ASP A 89 4.06 14.41 3.48
C ASP A 89 3.34 15.61 4.14
N GLN A 90 2.18 16.02 3.63
CA GLN A 90 1.30 17.02 4.27
C GLN A 90 0.43 16.45 5.39
N ILE A 91 0.19 15.14 5.43
CA ILE A 91 -0.65 14.51 6.47
C ILE A 91 -0.01 14.68 7.86
N ARG A 92 -0.84 15.12 8.81
CA ARG A 92 -0.52 15.23 10.24
C ARG A 92 -1.49 14.37 11.04
N ARG A 93 -0.95 13.45 11.84
CA ARG A 93 -1.76 12.67 12.79
C ARG A 93 -2.34 13.60 13.86
N LYS A 94 -3.61 13.43 14.21
CA LYS A 94 -4.29 14.19 15.27
C LYS A 94 -3.82 13.79 16.67
N ARG A 95 -3.43 12.52 16.84
CA ARG A 95 -2.89 11.93 18.07
C ARG A 95 -1.85 10.86 17.76
N SER A 96 -1.13 10.44 18.81
CA SER A 96 -0.31 9.23 18.76
C SER A 96 -1.16 7.99 18.46
N PHE A 97 -0.58 7.04 17.74
CA PHE A 97 -1.20 5.74 17.51
C PHE A 97 -1.10 4.88 18.76
N ALA A 98 -2.17 4.16 19.06
CA ALA A 98 -2.14 3.06 20.01
C ALA A 98 -1.37 1.87 19.42
N ASP A 99 -0.91 0.97 20.27
CA ASP A 99 -0.14 -0.22 19.86
C ASP A 99 -0.92 -1.07 18.86
N ARG A 100 -2.23 -1.25 19.10
CA ARG A 100 -3.13 -1.97 18.19
C ARG A 100 -3.15 -1.35 16.79
N GLU A 101 -3.21 -0.03 16.68
CA GLU A 101 -3.25 0.66 15.39
C GLU A 101 -1.91 0.55 14.67
N THR A 102 -0.81 0.66 15.40
CA THR A 102 0.55 0.45 14.88
C THR A 102 0.72 -0.97 14.35
N ASN A 103 0.22 -1.98 15.06
CA ASN A 103 0.24 -3.37 14.64
C ASN A 103 -0.61 -3.59 13.37
N ILE A 104 -1.82 -3.01 13.31
CA ILE A 104 -2.66 -3.09 12.12
C ILE A 104 -1.96 -2.44 10.91
N LEU A 105 -1.39 -1.24 11.06
CA LEU A 105 -0.64 -0.57 9.99
C LEU A 105 0.55 -1.43 9.50
N THR A 106 1.27 -2.05 10.43
CA THR A 106 2.43 -2.91 10.11
C THR A 106 2.00 -4.15 9.32
N LEU A 107 0.89 -4.79 9.71
CA LEU A 107 0.40 -5.97 9.00
C LEU A 107 -0.22 -5.60 7.64
N MET A 108 -0.82 -4.42 7.51
CA MET A 108 -1.22 -3.87 6.20
C MET A 108 -0.02 -3.68 5.28
N ALA A 109 1.11 -3.20 5.80
CA ALA A 109 2.35 -3.05 5.05
C ALA A 109 2.95 -4.39 4.58
N MET A 110 2.65 -5.47 5.28
CA MET A 110 2.96 -6.82 4.84
C MET A 110 1.96 -7.37 3.81
N GLY A 111 0.97 -6.58 3.37
CA GLY A 111 -0.04 -7.00 2.39
C GLY A 111 -1.12 -7.92 2.95
N LEU A 112 -1.30 -8.02 4.27
CA LEU A 112 -2.33 -8.87 4.86
C LEU A 112 -3.72 -8.25 4.71
N ASP A 113 -4.69 -9.07 4.33
CA ASP A 113 -6.10 -8.67 4.34
C ASP A 113 -6.68 -8.64 5.78
N ASN A 114 -7.93 -8.19 5.93
CA ASN A 114 -8.57 -8.09 7.25
C ASN A 114 -8.67 -9.43 7.99
N GLN A 115 -8.84 -10.55 7.28
CA GLN A 115 -8.95 -11.88 7.89
C GLN A 115 -7.57 -12.33 8.39
N GLN A 116 -6.54 -12.15 7.57
CA GLN A 116 -5.17 -12.49 7.95
C GLN A 116 -4.67 -11.65 9.12
N ILE A 117 -4.96 -10.34 9.13
CA ILE A 117 -4.64 -9.47 10.27
C ILE A 117 -5.37 -9.95 11.54
N ALA A 118 -6.65 -10.30 11.43
CA ALA A 118 -7.46 -10.76 12.56
C ALA A 118 -6.89 -12.04 13.18
N VAL A 119 -6.51 -13.01 12.32
CA VAL A 119 -5.82 -14.23 12.75
C VAL A 119 -4.50 -13.90 13.41
N HIS A 120 -3.68 -13.04 12.82
CA HIS A 120 -2.37 -12.68 13.36
C HIS A 120 -2.46 -12.02 14.74
N LEU A 121 -3.48 -11.19 14.95
CA LEU A 121 -3.71 -10.48 16.22
C LEU A 121 -4.62 -11.24 17.19
N SER A 122 -5.11 -12.43 16.82
CA SER A 122 -6.07 -13.21 17.62
C SER A 122 -7.32 -12.41 18.05
N ILE A 123 -7.87 -11.63 17.12
CA ILE A 123 -9.09 -10.81 17.30
C ILE A 123 -10.13 -11.11 16.22
N LYS A 124 -11.35 -10.61 16.35
CA LYS A 124 -12.36 -10.73 15.28
C LYS A 124 -12.05 -9.74 14.13
N PRO A 125 -12.37 -10.09 12.87
CA PRO A 125 -12.17 -9.19 11.71
C PRO A 125 -12.82 -7.82 11.84
N ASP A 126 -13.94 -7.70 12.55
CA ASP A 126 -14.59 -6.41 12.77
C ASP A 126 -13.79 -5.48 13.67
N TYR A 127 -12.98 -6.00 14.60
CA TYR A 127 -12.03 -5.18 15.37
C TYR A 127 -10.90 -4.65 14.48
N VAL A 128 -10.48 -5.41 13.45
CA VAL A 128 -9.51 -4.91 12.46
C VAL A 128 -10.13 -3.78 11.65
N LYS A 129 -11.38 -3.92 11.19
CA LYS A 129 -12.10 -2.87 10.46
C LYS A 129 -12.26 -1.61 11.31
N ALA A 130 -12.63 -1.76 12.59
CA ALA A 130 -12.73 -0.65 13.54
C ALA A 130 -11.38 0.03 13.73
N GLY A 131 -10.30 -0.73 13.96
CA GLY A 131 -8.95 -0.16 14.07
C GLY A 131 -8.48 0.55 12.81
N LYS A 132 -8.78 0.02 11.61
CA LYS A 132 -8.51 0.72 10.33
C LYS A 132 -9.28 2.05 10.26
N ARG A 133 -10.55 2.09 10.72
CA ARG A 133 -11.32 3.35 10.78
C ARG A 133 -10.67 4.35 11.75
N ASP A 134 -10.29 3.92 12.95
CA ASP A 134 -9.62 4.78 13.93
C ASP A 134 -8.32 5.38 13.35
N ILE A 135 -7.57 4.58 12.58
CA ILE A 135 -6.37 5.03 11.86
C ILE A 135 -6.70 6.11 10.84
N LEU A 136 -7.70 5.87 9.99
CA LEU A 136 -8.15 6.81 8.96
C LEU A 136 -8.59 8.13 9.59
N ASP A 137 -9.39 8.06 10.64
CA ASP A 137 -9.90 9.23 11.37
C ASP A 137 -8.77 10.02 12.04
N ASN A 138 -7.78 9.33 12.62
CA ASN A 138 -6.60 9.95 13.22
C ASN A 138 -5.73 10.67 12.17
N LEU A 139 -5.63 10.12 10.96
CA LEU A 139 -4.88 10.73 9.86
C LEU A 139 -5.71 11.76 9.07
N GLY A 140 -7.03 11.79 9.25
CA GLY A 140 -7.92 12.63 8.45
C GLY A 140 -7.97 12.22 6.98
N VAL A 141 -7.74 10.94 6.68
CA VAL A 141 -7.75 10.41 5.30
C VAL A 141 -8.87 9.40 5.15
N SER A 142 -9.26 9.15 3.91
CA SER A 142 -10.44 8.34 3.62
C SER A 142 -10.11 6.98 2.99
N SER A 143 -8.84 6.76 2.66
CA SER A 143 -8.35 5.54 2.01
C SER A 143 -7.33 4.81 2.89
N PRO A 144 -7.49 3.49 3.10
CA PRO A 144 -6.50 2.68 3.82
C PRO A 144 -5.14 2.66 3.11
N TYR A 145 -5.12 2.85 1.79
CA TYR A 145 -3.88 2.87 1.01
C TYR A 145 -3.11 4.19 1.18
N THR A 146 -3.82 5.31 1.34
CA THR A 146 -3.19 6.59 1.74
C THR A 146 -2.58 6.49 3.14
N ALA A 147 -3.30 5.90 4.10
CA ALA A 147 -2.79 5.66 5.45
C ALA A 147 -1.57 4.73 5.46
N LEU A 148 -1.61 3.68 4.65
CA LEU A 148 -0.49 2.75 4.46
C LEU A 148 0.73 3.45 3.88
N ALA A 149 0.57 4.19 2.77
CA ALA A 149 1.64 4.93 2.14
C ALA A 149 2.29 5.93 3.10
N TRP A 150 1.48 6.64 3.88
CA TRP A 150 1.95 7.53 4.94
C TRP A 150 2.80 6.78 5.98
N GLY A 151 2.35 5.61 6.46
CA GLY A 151 3.07 4.82 7.46
C GLY A 151 4.44 4.35 6.99
N ILE A 152 4.52 3.86 5.75
CA ILE A 152 5.79 3.48 5.11
C ILE A 152 6.71 4.69 4.96
N ARG A 153 6.21 5.80 4.40
CA ARG A 153 6.98 7.02 4.17
C ARG A 153 7.60 7.56 5.45
N ARG A 154 6.85 7.60 6.56
CA ARG A 154 7.35 8.02 7.88
C ARG A 154 8.42 7.09 8.43
N SER A 155 8.28 5.79 8.21
CA SER A 155 9.25 4.80 8.67
C SER A 155 10.58 4.95 7.94
N ILE A 156 10.55 5.14 6.61
CA ILE A 156 11.74 5.42 5.79
C ILE A 156 12.43 6.70 6.26
N GLN A 157 11.68 7.80 6.43
CA GLN A 157 12.22 9.07 6.92
C GLN A 157 12.90 8.93 8.30
N ARG A 158 12.33 8.12 9.20
CA ARG A 158 12.90 7.89 10.53
C ARG A 158 14.22 7.13 10.46
N LEU A 159 14.30 6.11 9.61
CA LEU A 159 15.52 5.32 9.44
C LEU A 159 16.65 6.15 8.82
N GLN A 160 16.34 7.02 7.84
CA GLN A 160 17.31 7.91 7.24
C GLN A 160 17.94 8.87 8.26
N ARG A 161 17.13 9.46 9.15
CA ARG A 161 17.60 10.37 10.21
C ARG A 161 18.44 9.71 11.31
N GLN A 162 18.45 8.38 11.39
CA GLN A 162 19.25 7.63 12.38
C GLN A 162 20.62 7.24 11.81
N SER A 163 20.82 7.39 10.50
CA SER A 163 22.06 7.06 9.80
C SER A 163 22.95 8.29 9.54
N ASP A 164 22.45 9.48 9.88
CA ASP A 164 23.16 10.77 9.85
C ASP A 164 23.62 11.16 11.26
#